data_AF-A0A314XMQ7-F1
#
_entry.id   AF-A0A314XMQ7-F1
#
_cell.length_a   1.000
_cell.length_b   1.000
_cell.length_c   1.000
_cell.angle_alpha   90.00
_cell.angle_beta   90.00
_cell.angle_gamma   90.00
#
_symmetry.space_group_name_H-M   'P 1'
#
loop_
_entity.id
_entity.type
_entity.pdbx_description
1 polymer ?
#
loop_
_entity_poly.entity_id
_entity_poly.type
_entity_poly.pdbx_seq_one_letter_code
_entity_poly.pdbx_strand_id
1 'polypeptide(L)'
;MTHPCFEEDRPGHGKMVDVQLKGSACRIKKCAFELLSIGSDLMNDGQSSWELLGRDLRLKSTFLYCDLNQMISCAPRDQKRALTELANKLFCSIEELDHAMQIRSLPLTQDRYNQAAVVLQEVMALAP
;
A
#
# COMPACT_ATOMS: atom_id res chain seq x y z
N MET A 1 33.70 -25.80 -9.07
CA MET A 1 34.12 -24.43 -8.68
C MET A 1 32.88 -23.70 -8.17
N THR A 2 32.69 -23.68 -6.86
CA THR A 2 31.63 -22.92 -6.19
C THR A 2 32.14 -21.50 -5.99
N HIS A 3 31.55 -20.52 -6.68
CA HIS A 3 31.80 -19.11 -6.37
C HIS A 3 31.27 -18.82 -4.96
N PRO A 4 32.08 -18.29 -4.04
CA PRO A 4 31.58 -17.83 -2.77
C PRO A 4 30.77 -16.55 -3.01
N CYS A 5 29.55 -16.53 -2.49
CA CYS A 5 28.72 -15.34 -2.38
C CYS A 5 29.46 -14.37 -1.44
N PHE A 6 30.14 -13.37 -2.01
CA PHE A 6 30.69 -12.27 -1.22
C PHE A 6 29.49 -11.47 -0.67
N GLU A 7 29.16 -11.70 0.60
CA GLU A 7 28.46 -10.69 1.38
C GLU A 7 29.47 -9.57 1.64
N GLU A 8 29.45 -8.52 0.81
CA GLU A 8 30.11 -7.27 1.15
C GLU A 8 29.34 -6.61 2.31
N ASP A 9 29.79 -6.89 3.54
CA ASP A 9 29.43 -6.11 4.71
C ASP A 9 30.17 -4.77 4.65
N ARG A 10 29.69 -3.87 3.78
CA ARG A 10 30.22 -2.50 3.68
C ARG A 10 29.73 -1.68 4.88
N PRO A 11 30.63 -1.16 5.74
CA PRO A 11 30.23 -0.44 6.94
C PRO A 11 29.54 0.87 6.54
N GLY A 12 28.22 0.90 6.71
CA GLY A 12 27.34 2.01 6.32
C GLY A 12 26.11 1.60 5.50
N HIS A 13 26.18 0.46 4.79
CA HIS A 13 25.08 0.02 3.91
C HIS A 13 23.84 -0.40 4.71
N GLY A 14 24.01 -1.15 5.80
CA GLY A 14 22.90 -1.55 6.69
C GLY A 14 22.19 -0.38 7.39
N LYS A 15 22.90 0.69 7.76
CA LYS A 15 22.30 1.88 8.42
C LYS A 15 21.45 2.71 7.46
N MET A 16 21.86 2.84 6.19
CA MET A 16 21.07 3.54 5.16
C MET A 16 19.78 2.76 4.82
N VAL A 17 19.86 1.43 4.71
CA VAL A 17 18.69 0.57 4.45
C VAL A 17 17.67 0.66 5.58
N ASP A 18 18.12 0.67 6.84
CA ASP A 18 17.24 0.83 8.01
C ASP A 18 16.48 2.18 8.02
N VAL A 19 17.17 3.28 7.74
CA VAL A 19 16.55 4.62 7.65
C VAL A 19 15.52 4.67 6.50
N GLN A 20 15.85 4.08 5.36
CA GLN A 20 14.96 4.07 4.19
C GLN A 20 13.71 3.20 4.43
N LEU A 21 13.88 2.06 5.12
CA LEU A 21 12.78 1.18 5.49
C LEU A 21 11.83 1.85 6.50
N LYS A 22 12.37 2.55 7.51
CA LYS A 22 11.60 3.37 8.45
C LYS A 22 10.83 4.48 7.74
N GLY A 23 11.47 5.15 6.79
CA GLY A 23 10.81 6.15 5.94
C GLY A 23 9.66 5.57 5.13
N SER A 24 9.85 4.39 4.54
CA SER A 24 8.82 3.68 3.77
C SER A 24 7.65 3.26 4.66
N ALA A 25 7.92 2.69 5.83
CA ALA A 25 6.89 2.32 6.79
C ALA A 25 6.05 3.52 7.26
N CYS A 26 6.70 4.67 7.52
CA CYS A 26 6.01 5.90 7.87
C CYS A 26 5.08 6.39 6.74
N ARG A 27 5.56 6.39 5.50
CA ARG A 27 4.74 6.78 4.33
C ARG A 27 3.60 5.81 4.07
N ILE A 28 3.81 4.50 4.22
CA ILE A 28 2.76 3.48 4.11
C ILE A 28 1.67 3.74 5.15
N LYS A 29 2.03 3.91 6.44
CA LYS A 29 1.08 4.19 7.52
C LYS A 29 0.28 5.46 7.26
N LYS A 30 0.97 6.54 6.84
CA LYS A 30 0.32 7.81 6.49
C LYS A 30 -0.66 7.64 5.33
N CYS A 31 -0.22 6.98 4.25
CA CYS A 31 -1.04 6.79 3.07
C CYS A 31 -2.27 5.91 3.40
N ALA A 32 -2.10 4.85 4.18
CA ALA A 32 -3.20 4.01 4.64
C ALA A 32 -4.19 4.79 5.52
N PHE A 33 -3.70 5.62 6.43
CA PHE A 33 -4.55 6.49 7.25
C PHE A 33 -5.36 7.49 6.41
N GLU A 34 -4.72 8.13 5.42
CA GLU A 34 -5.40 9.06 4.51
C GLU A 34 -6.49 8.33 3.70
N LEU A 35 -6.20 7.13 3.18
CA LEU A 35 -7.17 6.30 2.47
C LEU A 35 -8.32 5.80 3.37
N LEU A 36 -8.07 5.55 4.65
CA LEU A 36 -9.14 5.23 5.61
C LEU A 36 -9.99 6.45 5.92
N SER A 37 -9.45 7.67 5.82
CA SER A 37 -10.18 8.90 6.14
C SER A 37 -11.15 9.33 5.03
N ILE A 38 -11.02 8.83 3.79
CA ILE A 38 -11.89 9.25 2.66
C ILE A 38 -13.31 8.68 2.72
N GLY A 39 -13.61 7.77 3.66
CA GLY A 39 -14.88 7.06 3.70
C GLY A 39 -16.10 7.98 3.74
N SER A 40 -16.02 9.11 4.45
CA SER A 40 -17.08 10.11 4.48
C SER A 40 -17.26 10.85 3.16
N ASP A 41 -16.16 11.17 2.48
CA ASP A 41 -16.17 11.95 1.24
C ASP A 41 -16.67 11.11 0.05
N LEU A 42 -16.42 9.80 0.11
CA LEU A 42 -16.85 8.82 -0.90
C LEU A 42 -18.37 8.64 -0.91
N MET A 43 -19.04 8.87 0.23
CA MET A 43 -20.49 8.77 0.37
C MET A 43 -21.24 10.06 0.02
N ASN A 44 -20.50 11.14 -0.27
CA ASN A 44 -21.09 12.39 -0.72
C ASN A 44 -21.31 12.33 -2.24
N ASP A 45 -22.54 12.58 -2.67
CA ASP A 45 -23.15 12.28 -3.96
C ASP A 45 -22.78 13.26 -5.09
N GLY A 46 -21.61 13.89 -4.98
CA GLY A 46 -21.05 14.79 -5.99
C GLY A 46 -20.24 14.05 -7.06
N GLN A 47 -20.70 14.09 -8.31
CA GLN A 47 -20.03 13.47 -9.46
C GLN A 47 -18.59 13.99 -9.70
N SER A 48 -18.30 15.25 -9.35
CA SER A 48 -16.95 15.82 -9.39
C SER A 48 -16.03 15.29 -8.29
N SER A 49 -16.58 14.89 -7.14
CA SER A 49 -15.81 14.35 -6.01
C SER A 49 -15.22 12.99 -6.36
N TRP A 50 -15.95 12.15 -7.09
CA TRP A 50 -15.49 10.79 -7.40
C TRP A 50 -14.32 10.75 -8.37
N GLU A 51 -14.31 11.64 -9.37
CA GLU A 51 -13.19 11.75 -10.31
C GLU A 51 -11.93 12.23 -9.61
N LEU A 52 -12.06 13.19 -8.69
CA LEU A 52 -10.95 13.68 -7.88
C LEU A 52 -10.44 12.62 -6.91
N LEU A 53 -11.34 11.98 -6.16
CA LEU A 53 -11.01 10.89 -5.23
C LEU A 53 -10.36 9.71 -5.96
N GLY A 54 -10.82 9.36 -7.16
CA GLY A 54 -10.23 8.29 -7.95
C GLY A 54 -8.81 8.64 -8.43
N ARG A 55 -8.57 9.89 -8.83
CA ARG A 55 -7.21 10.36 -9.17
C ARG A 55 -6.28 10.30 -7.96
N ASP A 56 -6.76 10.74 -6.80
CA ASP A 56 -6.00 10.70 -5.55
C ASP A 56 -5.70 9.24 -5.12
N LEU A 57 -6.69 8.35 -5.20
CA LEU A 57 -6.53 6.91 -4.94
C LEU A 57 -5.43 6.30 -5.81
N ARG A 58 -5.45 6.54 -7.12
CA ARG A 58 -4.43 6.01 -8.06
C ARG A 58 -3.03 6.57 -7.79
N LEU A 59 -2.94 7.86 -7.45
CA LEU A 59 -1.68 8.50 -7.09
C LEU A 59 -1.10 7.87 -5.82
N LYS A 60 -1.92 7.75 -4.76
CA LYS A 60 -1.55 7.12 -3.49
C LYS A 60 -1.16 5.65 -3.67
N SER A 61 -1.90 4.90 -4.49
CA SER A 61 -1.59 3.51 -4.84
C SER A 61 -0.20 3.38 -5.47
N THR A 62 0.17 4.29 -6.37
CA THR A 62 1.50 4.30 -7.00
C THR A 62 2.62 4.48 -5.97
N PHE A 63 2.46 5.40 -5.00
CA PHE A 63 3.44 5.59 -3.93
C PHE A 63 3.50 4.39 -2.98
N LEU A 64 2.35 3.83 -2.61
CA LEU A 64 2.27 2.60 -1.81
C LEU A 64 3.00 1.45 -2.50
N TYR A 65 2.86 1.30 -3.81
CA TYR A 65 3.55 0.26 -4.58
C TYR A 65 5.06 0.38 -4.45
N CYS A 66 5.60 1.59 -4.63
CA CYS A 66 7.04 1.83 -4.49
C CYS A 66 7.53 1.48 -3.08
N ASP A 67 6.84 1.95 -2.04
CA ASP A 67 7.24 1.74 -0.65
C ASP A 67 7.11 0.26 -0.22
N LEU A 68 6.02 -0.42 -0.61
CA LEU A 68 5.80 -1.83 -0.32
C LEU A 68 6.78 -2.72 -1.07
N ASN A 69 7.07 -2.43 -2.35
CA ASN A 69 8.05 -3.20 -3.12
C ASN A 69 9.45 -3.08 -2.52
N GLN A 70 9.83 -1.89 -2.06
CA GLN A 70 11.06 -1.68 -1.30
C GLN A 70 11.05 -2.50 0.01
N MET A 71 9.96 -2.44 0.79
CA MET A 71 9.85 -3.17 2.04
C MET A 71 9.96 -4.69 1.85
N ILE A 72 9.25 -5.24 0.85
CA ILE A 72 9.30 -6.66 0.47
C ILE A 72 10.71 -7.05 0.03
N SER A 73 11.38 -6.21 -0.76
CA SER A 73 12.73 -6.50 -1.27
C SER A 73 13.73 -6.62 -0.12
N CYS A 74 13.62 -5.78 0.90
CA CYS A 74 14.49 -5.75 2.08
C CYS A 74 14.07 -6.73 3.20
N ALA A 75 12.87 -7.31 3.15
CA ALA A 75 12.36 -8.16 4.23
C ALA A 75 13.13 -9.50 4.37
N PRO A 76 13.20 -10.08 5.58
CA PRO A 76 13.66 -11.45 5.79
C PRO A 76 12.83 -12.49 5.01
N ARG A 77 13.45 -13.62 4.61
CA ARG A 77 12.81 -14.63 3.74
C ARG A 77 11.50 -15.18 4.29
N ASP A 78 11.42 -15.36 5.59
CA ASP A 78 10.24 -15.81 6.34
C ASP A 78 9.09 -14.80 6.31
N GLN A 79 9.39 -13.50 6.20
CA GLN A 79 8.38 -12.43 6.17
C GLN A 79 7.99 -12.01 4.75
N LYS A 80 8.88 -12.21 3.76
CA LYS A 80 8.63 -11.81 2.36
C LYS A 80 7.30 -12.31 1.82
N ARG A 81 6.99 -13.59 2.04
CA ARG A 81 5.75 -14.20 1.52
C ARG A 81 4.50 -13.50 2.06
N ALA A 82 4.42 -13.33 3.38
CA ALA A 82 3.27 -12.69 4.01
C ALA A 82 3.10 -11.23 3.55
N LEU A 83 4.21 -10.49 3.44
CA LEU A 83 4.21 -9.11 2.93
C LEU A 83 3.76 -9.04 1.46
N THR A 84 4.21 -9.95 0.61
CA THR A 84 3.79 -10.02 -0.80
C THR A 84 2.30 -10.38 -0.92
N GLU A 85 1.82 -11.35 -0.15
CA GLU A 85 0.40 -11.73 -0.14
C GLU A 85 -0.48 -10.56 0.31
N LEU A 86 -0.07 -9.83 1.35
CA LEU A 86 -0.79 -8.64 1.82
C LEU A 86 -0.77 -7.50 0.81
N ALA A 87 0.38 -7.23 0.18
CA ALA A 87 0.48 -6.22 -0.87
C ALA A 87 -0.41 -6.55 -2.07
N ASN A 88 -0.42 -7.80 -2.52
CA ASN A 88 -1.30 -8.24 -3.61
C ASN A 88 -2.78 -8.04 -3.24
N LYS A 89 -3.18 -8.45 -2.03
CA LYS A 89 -4.55 -8.26 -1.53
C LYS A 89 -4.94 -6.78 -1.50
N LEU A 90 -4.02 -5.90 -1.08
CA LEU A 90 -4.23 -4.45 -1.05
C LEU A 90 -4.46 -3.90 -2.47
N PHE A 91 -3.57 -4.21 -3.41
CA PHE A 91 -3.67 -3.67 -4.76
C PHE A 91 -4.89 -4.19 -5.52
N CYS A 92 -5.24 -5.47 -5.35
CA CYS A 92 -6.51 -5.99 -5.87
C CYS A 92 -7.71 -5.21 -5.30
N SER A 93 -7.74 -4.95 -3.98
CA SER A 93 -8.85 -4.21 -3.36
C SER A 93 -8.93 -2.76 -3.86
N ILE A 94 -7.78 -2.11 -4.10
CA ILE A 94 -7.70 -0.76 -4.66
C ILE A 94 -8.18 -0.73 -6.11
N GLU A 95 -7.80 -1.71 -6.93
CA GLU A 95 -8.24 -1.84 -8.32
C GLU A 95 -9.75 -2.02 -8.42
N GLU A 96 -10.33 -2.88 -7.57
CA GLU A 96 -11.78 -3.07 -7.53
C GLU A 96 -12.52 -1.82 -7.04
N LEU A 97 -11.96 -1.09 -6.07
CA LEU A 97 -12.51 0.19 -5.62
C LEU A 97 -12.45 1.25 -6.74
N ASP A 98 -11.32 1.41 -7.41
CA ASP A 98 -11.18 2.34 -8.54
C ASP A 98 -12.17 1.99 -9.65
N HIS A 99 -12.33 0.70 -9.98
CA HIS A 99 -13.33 0.26 -10.94
C HIS A 99 -14.77 0.63 -10.51
N ALA A 100 -15.12 0.40 -9.25
CA ALA A 100 -16.44 0.76 -8.72
C ALA A 100 -16.73 2.27 -8.83
N MET A 101 -15.72 3.09 -8.56
CA MET A 101 -15.79 4.54 -8.71
C MET A 101 -15.94 4.95 -10.19
N GLN A 102 -15.23 4.28 -11.11
CA GLN A 102 -15.34 4.55 -12.55
C GLN A 102 -16.74 4.26 -13.10
N ILE A 103 -17.38 3.16 -12.68
CA ILE A 103 -18.75 2.81 -13.11
C ILE A 103 -19.83 3.56 -12.32
N ARG A 104 -19.44 4.42 -11.37
CA ARG A 104 -20.33 5.29 -10.59
C ARG A 104 -21.38 4.52 -9.77
N SER A 105 -21.01 3.36 -9.24
CA SER A 105 -21.92 2.51 -8.45
C SER A 105 -21.69 2.70 -6.95
N LEU A 106 -22.53 3.51 -6.29
CA LEU A 106 -22.40 3.80 -4.84
C LEU A 106 -22.43 2.53 -3.97
N PRO A 107 -23.36 1.57 -4.17
CA PRO A 107 -23.37 0.35 -3.37
C PRO A 107 -22.09 -0.47 -3.54
N LEU A 108 -21.55 -0.55 -4.77
CA LEU A 108 -20.33 -1.29 -5.04
C LEU A 108 -19.11 -0.56 -4.47
N THR A 109 -19.02 0.76 -4.65
CA THR A 109 -17.95 1.59 -4.10
C THR A 109 -17.89 1.47 -2.58
N GLN A 110 -19.04 1.48 -1.90
CA GLN A 110 -19.11 1.26 -0.46
C GLN A 110 -18.63 -0.14 -0.04
N ASP A 111 -19.06 -1.19 -0.74
CA ASP A 111 -18.61 -2.56 -0.50
C ASP A 111 -17.09 -2.70 -0.68
N ARG A 112 -16.55 -2.22 -1.80
CA ARG A 112 -15.11 -2.29 -2.10
C ARG A 112 -14.28 -1.42 -1.18
N TYR A 113 -14.78 -0.26 -0.78
CA TYR A 113 -14.13 0.56 0.24
C TYR A 113 -14.04 -0.18 1.58
N ASN A 114 -15.11 -0.84 2.03
CA ASN A 114 -15.09 -1.61 3.28
C ASN A 114 -14.08 -2.77 3.22
N GLN A 115 -14.02 -3.47 2.09
CA GLN A 115 -13.03 -4.54 1.87
C GLN A 115 -11.60 -3.98 1.88
N ALA A 116 -11.34 -2.89 1.14
CA ALA A 116 -10.04 -2.23 1.13
C ALA A 116 -9.64 -1.70 2.52
N ALA A 117 -10.58 -1.19 3.30
CA ALA A 117 -10.34 -0.67 4.65
C ALA A 117 -9.82 -1.75 5.61
N VAL A 118 -10.33 -2.98 5.53
CA VAL A 118 -9.82 -4.12 6.31
C VAL A 118 -8.36 -4.40 5.95
N VAL A 119 -8.02 -4.40 4.66
CA VAL A 119 -6.65 -4.64 4.21
C VAL A 119 -5.71 -3.51 4.61
N LEU A 120 -6.18 -2.26 4.53
CA LEU A 120 -5.42 -1.08 4.98
C LEU A 120 -5.11 -1.16 6.49
N GLN A 121 -6.04 -1.64 7.31
CA GLN A 121 -5.80 -1.88 8.73
C GLN A 121 -4.76 -2.98 8.97
N GLU A 122 -4.82 -4.08 8.21
CA GLU A 122 -3.79 -5.14 8.24
C GLU A 122 -2.40 -4.58 7.87
N VAL A 123 -2.32 -3.73 6.84
CA VAL A 123 -1.08 -3.05 6.41
C VAL A 123 -0.54 -2.12 7.50
N MET A 124 -1.41 -1.35 8.16
CA MET A 124 -1.00 -0.47 9.27
C MET A 124 -0.45 -1.26 10.47
N ALA A 125 -1.02 -2.43 10.76
CA ALA A 125 -0.58 -3.30 11.84
C ALA A 125 0.76 -3.99 11.54
N LEU A 126 1.03 -4.30 10.27
CA LEU A 126 2.23 -5.01 9.84
C LEU A 126 3.44 -4.09 9.57
N ALA A 127 3.18 -2.84 9.18
CA ALA A 127 4.25 -1.87 8.93
C ALA A 127 5.01 -1.57 10.25
N PRO A 128 6.35 -1.71 10.31
CA PRO A 128 7.14 -1.49 11.51
C PRO A 128 7.16 -0.03 11.97
#